data_AF-A0A1W9IBU2-F1
#
_entry.id   AF-A0A1W9IBU2-F1
#
_cell.length_a   1.000
_cell.length_b   1.000
_cell.length_c   1.000
_cell.angle_alpha   90.00
_cell.angle_beta   90.00
_cell.angle_gamma   90.00
#
_symmetry.space_group_name_H-M   'P 1'
#
loop_
_entity.id
_entity.type
_entity.pdbx_description
1 polymer ?
#
loop_
_entity_poly.entity_id
_entity_poly.type
_entity_poly.pdbx_seq_one_letter_code
_entity_poly.pdbx_strand_id
1 'polypeptide(L)'
;MTFSITSRGQAAFSAAALAALLLSTTPSMAHVTLATGETASGSYYKGVLRVPHGCDGKATKSVSVQIPEGVIGVKPMPKPGWTVTMTKGAYAKAYESHGKPVTEGVKEIVWSGSELGDDFYDEFVFTSFVTDAFAAGQRVYFPTVQICTEGEARWTEVPAAGQSARDLKSPAPALRIADGRMNAQAQATGVEIYKLGDITVMAPWSRATPGGAKVAGGYLKVVNSGSAPERLVSATASAAGRMEIHEMSMVSGVMRMRPLNDGLTIKPGETIELKPGGFHMMFMDLKQPFKQGDAIKATLQFEKAGKLDVVFTVGAVAASGGGDDHSGHKH
;
A
#
# COMPACT_ATOMS: atom_id res chain seq x y z
N MET A 1 86.60 29.39 15.78
CA MET A 1 85.60 29.90 16.74
C MET A 1 84.31 29.14 16.49
N THR A 2 83.76 28.61 17.58
CA THR A 2 82.54 27.79 17.71
C THR A 2 81.33 28.39 17.01
N PHE A 3 80.45 27.57 16.42
CA PHE A 3 78.99 27.69 16.57
C PHE A 3 78.29 26.38 16.14
N SER A 4 77.58 25.76 17.09
CA SER A 4 76.58 24.70 16.89
C SER A 4 75.28 25.29 16.30
N ILE A 5 74.44 24.45 15.66
CA ILE A 5 72.95 24.39 15.72
C ILE A 5 72.48 23.36 14.66
N THR A 6 72.01 22.16 15.05
CA THR A 6 70.65 21.70 15.39
C THR A 6 69.87 21.07 14.21
N SER A 7 69.60 19.77 14.38
CA SER A 7 68.56 18.90 13.82
C SER A 7 67.27 19.56 13.29
N ARG A 8 66.75 19.05 12.16
CA ARG A 8 65.42 18.40 12.03
C ARG A 8 65.13 17.95 10.60
N GLY A 9 64.65 16.71 10.45
CA GLY A 9 64.29 16.10 9.17
C GLY A 9 62.87 16.38 8.69
N GLN A 10 62.63 16.02 7.42
CA GLN A 10 61.32 15.83 6.77
C GLN A 10 61.55 14.75 5.69
N ALA A 11 61.14 13.49 5.94
CA ALA A 11 59.82 12.93 5.65
C ALA A 11 59.59 12.71 4.13
N ALA A 12 59.93 11.49 3.68
CA ALA A 12 59.55 10.97 2.37
C ALA A 12 58.08 10.54 2.40
N PHE A 13 57.28 11.07 1.47
CA PHE A 13 55.91 10.63 1.23
C PHE A 13 55.92 9.33 0.42
N SER A 14 55.63 8.20 1.08
CA SER A 14 55.22 6.97 0.40
C SER A 14 53.69 6.90 0.43
N ALA A 15 53.05 7.09 -0.73
CA ALA A 15 51.61 6.91 -0.88
C ALA A 15 51.28 5.41 -0.98
N ALA A 16 50.80 4.82 0.11
CA ALA A 16 50.16 3.51 0.11
C ALA A 16 48.66 3.69 -0.16
N ALA A 17 48.20 3.32 -1.35
CA ALA A 17 46.78 3.27 -1.67
C ALA A 17 46.17 1.99 -1.07
N LEU A 18 45.51 2.11 0.09
CA LEU A 18 44.60 1.07 0.58
C LEU A 18 43.29 1.15 -0.22
N ALA A 19 43.08 0.20 -1.13
CA ALA A 19 41.76 -0.09 -1.70
C ALA A 19 40.93 -0.81 -0.64
N ALA A 20 40.08 -0.07 0.09
CA ALA A 20 39.09 -0.66 0.98
C ALA A 20 37.97 -1.29 0.15
N LEU A 21 38.04 -2.60 -0.05
CA LEU A 21 36.96 -3.40 -0.63
C LEU A 21 35.83 -3.47 0.42
N LEU A 22 34.83 -2.61 0.29
CA LEU A 22 33.60 -2.70 1.08
C LEU A 22 32.80 -3.92 0.60
N LEU A 23 32.98 -5.06 1.25
CA LEU A 23 32.05 -6.20 1.10
C LEU A 23 30.69 -5.77 1.65
N SER A 24 29.80 -5.30 0.77
CA SER A 24 28.39 -5.17 1.11
C SER A 24 27.80 -6.58 1.20
N THR A 25 27.62 -7.10 2.41
CA THR A 25 26.82 -8.30 2.64
C THR A 25 25.37 -7.97 2.30
N THR A 26 24.94 -8.28 1.09
CA THR A 26 23.53 -8.25 0.73
C THR A 26 22.81 -9.24 1.65
N PRO A 27 21.77 -8.84 2.39
CA PRO A 27 21.01 -9.79 3.20
C PRO A 27 20.43 -10.84 2.25
N SER A 28 20.83 -12.09 2.45
CA SER A 28 20.15 -13.24 1.87
C SER A 28 18.71 -13.21 2.38
N MET A 29 17.75 -13.00 1.48
CA MET A 29 16.31 -13.03 1.79
C MET A 29 15.85 -14.49 1.91
N ALA A 30 16.28 -15.16 2.98
CA ALA A 30 15.98 -16.57 3.23
C ALA A 30 14.65 -16.81 3.99
N HIS A 31 14.01 -15.76 4.48
CA HIS A 31 12.83 -15.88 5.35
C HIS A 31 11.54 -15.85 4.54
N VAL A 32 10.54 -16.61 4.99
CA VAL A 32 9.17 -16.47 4.49
C VAL A 32 8.65 -15.08 4.83
N THR A 33 7.99 -14.44 3.87
CA THR A 33 7.48 -13.06 4.00
C THR A 33 6.05 -12.94 3.50
N LEU A 34 5.33 -11.92 3.96
CA LEU A 34 4.12 -11.46 3.29
C LEU A 34 4.52 -10.47 2.19
N ALA A 35 4.11 -10.72 0.94
CA ALA A 35 4.46 -9.84 -0.18
C ALA A 35 3.89 -8.42 0.01
N THR A 36 2.64 -8.34 0.49
CA THR A 36 2.03 -7.09 0.96
C THR A 36 2.16 -7.00 2.47
N GLY A 37 3.22 -6.34 2.95
CA GLY A 37 3.57 -6.25 4.37
C GLY A 37 2.80 -5.20 5.18
N GLU A 38 1.85 -4.49 4.59
CA GLU A 38 1.05 -3.47 5.26
C GLU A 38 -0.40 -3.50 4.76
N THR A 39 -1.35 -3.35 5.68
CA THR A 39 -2.77 -3.10 5.38
C THR A 39 -3.36 -2.18 6.43
N ALA A 40 -4.57 -1.68 6.23
CA ALA A 40 -5.24 -0.88 7.25
C ALA A 40 -6.28 -1.71 8.04
N SER A 41 -6.59 -1.23 9.25
CA SER A 41 -7.57 -1.87 10.13
C SER A 41 -8.97 -1.81 9.53
N GLY A 42 -9.78 -2.86 9.73
CA GLY A 42 -11.14 -2.95 9.15
C GLY A 42 -11.18 -3.14 7.63
N SER A 43 -10.22 -3.85 7.04
CA SER A 43 -10.10 -4.02 5.59
C SER A 43 -10.02 -5.46 5.12
N TYR A 44 -10.35 -5.68 3.85
CA TYR A 44 -9.95 -6.90 3.18
C TYR A 44 -8.45 -6.89 2.90
N TYR A 45 -7.83 -8.05 3.08
CA TYR A 45 -6.41 -8.27 2.86
C TYR A 45 -6.18 -9.53 2.04
N LYS A 46 -5.40 -9.41 0.97
CA LYS A 46 -4.87 -10.54 0.20
C LYS A 46 -3.50 -10.91 0.77
N GLY A 47 -3.46 -11.95 1.57
CA GLY A 47 -2.22 -12.54 2.07
C GLY A 47 -1.51 -13.33 0.98
N VAL A 48 -0.24 -13.02 0.75
CA VAL A 48 0.64 -13.75 -0.17
C VAL A 48 1.89 -14.11 0.61
N LEU A 49 1.95 -15.35 1.09
CA LEU A 49 3.15 -15.90 1.72
C LEU A 49 4.13 -16.28 0.62
N ARG A 50 5.24 -15.57 0.54
CA ARG A 50 6.34 -15.89 -0.37
C ARG A 50 7.35 -16.77 0.35
N VAL A 51 7.47 -18.01 -0.12
CA VAL A 51 8.43 -18.99 0.36
C VAL A 51 9.62 -19.01 -0.61
N PRO A 52 10.82 -18.58 -0.19
CA PRO A 52 11.90 -18.29 -1.12
C PRO A 52 12.64 -19.52 -1.66
N HIS A 53 12.70 -20.60 -0.87
CA HIS A 53 13.45 -21.83 -1.18
C HIS A 53 12.99 -22.97 -0.24
N GLY A 54 13.63 -24.13 -0.34
CA GLY A 54 13.44 -25.30 0.52
C GLY A 54 14.05 -25.16 1.91
N CYS A 55 14.07 -26.22 2.70
CA CYS A 55 14.69 -26.22 4.03
C CYS A 55 16.10 -26.80 3.89
N ASP A 56 17.15 -26.01 4.14
CA ASP A 56 18.55 -26.48 4.07
C ASP A 56 18.88 -27.26 2.77
N GLY A 57 18.40 -26.78 1.61
CA GLY A 57 18.61 -27.45 0.32
C GLY A 57 17.57 -28.51 -0.03
N LYS A 58 16.60 -28.80 0.86
CA LYS A 58 15.62 -29.87 0.71
C LYS A 58 14.28 -29.33 0.22
N ALA A 59 13.67 -30.01 -0.75
CA ALA A 59 12.42 -29.57 -1.34
C ALA A 59 11.28 -29.48 -0.31
N THR A 60 10.46 -28.43 -0.41
CA THR A 60 9.29 -28.21 0.45
C THR A 60 8.14 -29.09 0.02
N LYS A 61 7.53 -29.81 0.97
CA LYS A 61 6.35 -30.67 0.77
C LYS A 61 5.07 -30.11 1.35
N SER A 62 5.20 -29.24 2.35
CA SER A 62 4.07 -28.63 3.02
C SER A 62 4.42 -27.23 3.51
N VAL A 63 3.46 -26.32 3.40
CA VAL A 63 3.51 -25.00 4.03
C VAL A 63 2.22 -24.84 4.82
N SER A 64 2.33 -24.55 6.11
CA SER A 64 1.19 -24.18 6.95
C SER A 64 1.33 -22.79 7.52
N VAL A 65 0.21 -22.09 7.65
CA VAL A 65 0.15 -20.78 8.29
C VAL A 65 -0.96 -20.75 9.33
N GLN A 66 -0.60 -20.29 10.53
CA GLN A 66 -1.57 -19.98 11.57
C GLN A 66 -2.22 -18.63 11.32
N ILE A 67 -3.55 -18.58 11.37
CA ILE A 67 -4.35 -17.37 11.21
C ILE A 67 -4.49 -16.67 12.56
N PRO A 68 -3.97 -15.43 12.68
CA PRO A 68 -4.03 -14.69 13.94
C PRO A 68 -5.46 -14.33 14.33
N GLU A 69 -5.71 -14.27 15.63
CA GLU A 69 -6.98 -13.80 16.16
C GLU A 69 -7.28 -12.36 15.69
N GLY A 70 -8.50 -12.10 15.24
CA GLY A 70 -8.88 -10.82 14.62
C GLY A 70 -8.67 -10.75 13.10
N VAL A 71 -8.04 -11.77 12.50
CA VAL A 71 -8.06 -12.00 11.04
C VAL A 71 -9.14 -13.03 10.73
N ILE A 72 -10.20 -12.61 10.06
CA ILE A 72 -11.41 -13.41 9.87
C ILE A 72 -11.74 -13.61 8.38
N GLY A 73 -12.76 -14.43 8.10
CA GLY A 73 -13.27 -14.60 6.73
C GLY A 73 -12.25 -15.19 5.75
N VAL A 74 -11.27 -15.92 6.28
CA VAL A 74 -10.12 -16.41 5.51
C VAL A 74 -10.53 -17.44 4.47
N LYS A 75 -10.04 -17.26 3.23
CA LYS A 75 -10.26 -18.16 2.11
C LYS A 75 -8.96 -18.33 1.31
N PRO A 76 -8.31 -19.50 1.36
CA PRO A 76 -7.15 -19.77 0.52
C PRO A 76 -7.54 -19.88 -0.95
N MET A 77 -6.63 -19.45 -1.82
CA MET A 77 -6.76 -19.65 -3.26
C MET A 77 -6.43 -21.11 -3.60
N PRO A 78 -7.24 -21.81 -4.43
CA PRO A 78 -6.85 -23.09 -4.98
C PRO A 78 -5.50 -22.97 -5.69
N LYS A 79 -4.60 -23.91 -5.41
CA LYS A 79 -3.24 -23.92 -5.95
C LYS A 79 -3.02 -25.21 -6.75
N PRO A 80 -2.91 -25.14 -8.08
CA PRO A 80 -2.66 -26.34 -8.90
C PRO A 80 -1.46 -27.14 -8.39
N GLY A 81 -1.60 -28.46 -8.33
CA GLY A 81 -0.57 -29.36 -7.83
C GLY A 81 -0.46 -29.47 -6.30
N TRP A 82 -1.15 -28.63 -5.54
CA TRP A 82 -1.17 -28.65 -4.07
C TRP A 82 -2.58 -28.94 -3.54
N THR A 83 -2.67 -29.80 -2.54
CA THR A 83 -3.87 -29.99 -1.73
C THR A 83 -3.95 -28.90 -0.68
N VAL A 84 -5.08 -28.20 -0.61
CA VAL A 84 -5.33 -27.14 0.38
C VAL A 84 -6.32 -27.63 1.42
N THR A 85 -5.92 -27.66 2.69
CA THR A 85 -6.80 -27.97 3.82
C THR A 85 -6.88 -26.78 4.77
N MET A 86 -8.00 -26.70 5.50
CA MET A 86 -8.25 -25.64 6.47
C MET A 86 -8.76 -26.25 7.77
N THR A 87 -8.15 -25.85 8.87
CA THR A 87 -8.66 -26.16 10.21
C THR A 87 -9.50 -24.98 10.68
N LYS A 88 -10.78 -25.23 11.01
CA LYS A 88 -11.68 -24.23 11.59
C LYS A 88 -11.73 -24.36 13.11
N GLY A 89 -12.01 -23.25 13.79
CA GLY A 89 -12.22 -23.21 15.22
C GLY A 89 -12.89 -21.92 15.68
N ALA A 90 -13.31 -21.90 16.94
CA ALA A 90 -13.88 -20.73 17.56
C ALA A 90 -12.86 -19.58 17.67
N TYR A 91 -13.35 -18.36 17.52
CA TYR A 91 -12.62 -17.14 17.87
C TYR A 91 -12.69 -16.88 19.37
N ALA A 92 -11.76 -16.07 19.88
CA ALA A 92 -11.75 -15.69 21.29
C ALA A 92 -12.94 -14.78 21.66
N LYS A 93 -13.49 -14.06 20.67
CA LYS A 93 -14.70 -13.24 20.78
C LYS A 93 -15.46 -13.22 19.46
N ALA A 94 -16.70 -12.73 19.47
CA ALA A 94 -17.43 -12.44 18.25
C ALA A 94 -16.82 -11.23 17.52
N TYR A 95 -16.75 -11.30 16.19
CA TYR A 95 -16.39 -10.18 15.31
C TYR A 95 -17.55 -9.85 14.38
N GLU A 96 -17.69 -8.57 14.03
CA GLU A 96 -18.68 -8.16 13.04
C GLU A 96 -18.18 -8.41 11.61
N SER A 97 -19.03 -9.02 10.79
CA SER A 97 -18.81 -9.18 9.36
C SER A 97 -20.13 -9.02 8.62
N HIS A 98 -20.24 -8.03 7.74
CA HIS A 98 -21.48 -7.71 7.02
C HIS A 98 -22.70 -7.50 7.94
N GLY A 99 -22.49 -6.88 9.12
CA GLY A 99 -23.54 -6.62 10.11
C GLY A 99 -24.07 -7.87 10.81
N LYS A 100 -23.30 -8.97 10.76
CA LYS A 100 -23.59 -10.20 11.51
C LYS A 100 -22.39 -10.56 12.39
N PRO A 101 -22.64 -11.06 13.61
CA PRO A 101 -21.58 -11.59 14.45
C PRO A 101 -21.06 -12.90 13.85
N VAL A 102 -19.75 -13.05 13.83
CA VAL A 102 -19.01 -14.25 13.43
C VAL A 102 -18.17 -14.71 14.62
N THR A 103 -18.38 -15.95 15.06
CA THR A 103 -17.78 -16.52 16.27
C THR A 103 -16.75 -17.62 15.98
N GLU A 104 -16.60 -18.03 14.72
CA GLU A 104 -15.64 -19.06 14.31
C GLU A 104 -15.13 -18.82 12.87
N GLY A 105 -14.02 -19.46 12.54
CA GLY A 105 -13.49 -19.47 11.18
C GLY A 105 -12.18 -20.22 11.08
N VAL A 106 -11.44 -20.00 10.00
CA VAL A 106 -10.18 -20.71 9.73
C VAL A 106 -9.11 -20.24 10.71
N LYS A 107 -8.48 -21.18 11.41
CA LYS A 107 -7.35 -20.96 12.34
C LYS A 107 -6.02 -21.40 11.74
N GLU A 108 -6.04 -22.28 10.74
CA GLU A 108 -4.85 -22.74 10.02
C GLU A 108 -5.20 -23.08 8.57
N ILE A 109 -4.29 -22.74 7.66
CA ILE A 109 -4.30 -23.24 6.27
C ILE A 109 -3.07 -24.11 6.08
N VAL A 110 -3.22 -25.23 5.39
CA VAL A 110 -2.11 -26.10 4.99
C VAL A 110 -2.17 -26.34 3.48
N TRP A 111 -1.07 -26.06 2.78
CA TRP A 111 -0.85 -26.48 1.39
C TRP A 111 0.13 -27.65 1.41
N SER A 112 -0.25 -28.81 0.85
CA SER A 112 0.60 -30.01 0.86
C SER A 112 0.46 -30.87 -0.41
N GLY A 113 1.38 -31.81 -0.62
CA GLY A 113 1.24 -32.86 -1.64
C GLY A 113 1.91 -32.57 -2.99
N SER A 114 2.48 -31.38 -3.16
CA SER A 114 3.46 -31.08 -4.22
C SER A 114 4.86 -30.93 -3.64
N GLU A 115 5.85 -30.72 -4.50
CA GLU A 115 7.22 -30.35 -4.09
C GLU A 115 7.63 -29.01 -4.70
N LEU A 116 8.13 -28.11 -3.87
CA LEU A 116 8.87 -26.91 -4.29
C LEU A 116 10.37 -27.18 -4.10
N GLY A 117 11.10 -27.32 -5.20
CA GLY A 117 12.56 -27.50 -5.18
C GLY A 117 13.28 -26.27 -4.60
N ASP A 118 14.47 -26.47 -4.04
CA ASP A 118 15.20 -25.43 -3.31
C ASP A 118 15.62 -24.23 -4.18
N ASP A 119 15.89 -24.47 -5.46
CA ASP A 119 16.27 -23.42 -6.42
C ASP A 119 15.11 -22.49 -6.81
N PHE A 120 13.88 -22.76 -6.34
CA PHE A 120 12.68 -22.05 -6.71
C PHE A 120 11.99 -21.43 -5.50
N TYR A 121 11.41 -20.26 -5.72
CA TYR A 121 10.45 -19.67 -4.79
C TYR A 121 9.01 -19.94 -5.25
N ASP A 122 8.06 -19.86 -4.33
CA ASP A 122 6.64 -19.93 -4.65
C ASP A 122 5.80 -19.04 -3.73
N GLU A 123 4.55 -18.83 -4.11
CA GLU A 123 3.58 -18.03 -3.40
C GLU A 123 2.35 -18.86 -2.99
N PHE A 124 1.94 -18.65 -1.74
CA PHE A 124 0.79 -19.30 -1.12
C PHE A 124 -0.21 -18.22 -0.69
N VAL A 125 -1.38 -18.22 -1.34
CA VAL A 125 -2.27 -17.05 -1.37
C VAL A 125 -3.57 -17.33 -0.63
N PHE A 126 -4.03 -16.37 0.15
CA PHE A 126 -5.35 -16.36 0.77
C PHE A 126 -5.95 -14.95 0.79
N THR A 127 -7.27 -14.86 0.84
CA THR A 127 -7.96 -13.62 1.18
C THR A 127 -8.44 -13.68 2.62
N SER A 128 -8.59 -12.53 3.25
CA SER A 128 -9.02 -12.38 4.63
C SER A 128 -9.64 -11.01 4.87
N PHE A 129 -10.24 -10.82 6.04
CA PHE A 129 -10.63 -9.52 6.57
C PHE A 129 -9.87 -9.26 7.87
N VAL A 130 -9.12 -8.16 7.91
CA VAL A 130 -8.39 -7.68 9.09
C VAL A 130 -9.33 -6.75 9.83
N THR A 131 -9.80 -7.20 10.99
CA THR A 131 -10.81 -6.46 11.78
C THR A 131 -10.26 -5.17 12.37
N ASP A 132 -11.15 -4.36 12.93
CA ASP A 132 -10.83 -3.13 13.67
C ASP A 132 -10.22 -3.39 15.06
N ALA A 133 -10.07 -4.66 15.45
CA ALA A 133 -9.44 -5.04 16.72
C ALA A 133 -7.93 -4.73 16.78
N PHE A 134 -7.30 -4.45 15.63
CA PHE A 134 -5.89 -4.10 15.58
C PHE A 134 -5.67 -2.59 15.55
N ALA A 135 -4.76 -2.12 16.41
CA ALA A 135 -4.40 -0.71 16.49
C ALA A 135 -3.50 -0.29 15.31
N ALA A 136 -3.56 0.99 14.97
CA ALA A 136 -2.67 1.60 14.00
C ALA A 136 -1.20 1.42 14.43
N GLY A 137 -0.32 1.04 13.50
CA GLY A 137 1.09 0.75 13.76
C GLY A 137 1.35 -0.64 14.35
N GLN A 138 0.32 -1.37 14.77
CA GLN A 138 0.46 -2.73 15.28
C GLN A 138 1.02 -3.67 14.21
N ARG A 139 1.80 -4.67 14.64
CA ARG A 139 2.21 -5.79 13.79
C ARG A 139 1.40 -7.03 14.14
N VAL A 140 0.83 -7.65 13.12
CA VAL A 140 0.12 -8.92 13.19
C VAL A 140 1.01 -9.98 12.55
N TYR A 141 1.33 -11.03 13.31
CA TYR A 141 2.29 -12.04 12.90
C TYR A 141 1.58 -13.31 12.47
N PHE A 142 2.02 -13.94 11.38
CA PHE A 142 1.45 -15.14 10.78
C PHE A 142 2.46 -16.29 10.90
N PRO A 143 2.53 -16.99 12.06
CA PRO A 143 3.42 -18.12 12.25
C PRO A 143 3.29 -19.13 11.11
N THR A 144 4.40 -19.42 10.44
CA THR A 144 4.43 -20.26 9.26
C THR A 144 5.42 -21.40 9.46
N VAL A 145 5.02 -22.62 9.13
CA VAL A 145 5.87 -23.81 9.18
C VAL A 145 6.00 -24.38 7.78
N GLN A 146 7.23 -24.70 7.41
CA GLN A 146 7.58 -25.31 6.15
C GLN A 146 8.15 -26.69 6.45
N ILE A 147 7.48 -27.74 5.97
CA ILE A 147 7.96 -29.12 6.08
C ILE A 147 8.59 -29.49 4.75
N CYS A 148 9.82 -29.98 4.81
CA CYS A 148 10.57 -30.39 3.63
C CYS A 148 10.68 -31.91 3.55
N THR A 149 11.23 -32.42 2.44
CA THR A 149 11.52 -33.85 2.26
C THR A 149 12.31 -34.42 3.43
N GLU A 150 13.21 -33.60 3.98
CA GLU A 150 13.99 -33.85 5.18
C GLU A 150 14.07 -32.52 5.97
N GLY A 151 13.77 -32.57 7.26
CA GLY A 151 13.77 -31.40 8.13
C GLY A 151 12.56 -30.47 7.97
N GLU A 152 12.62 -29.35 8.70
CA GLU A 152 11.60 -28.30 8.70
C GLU A 152 12.21 -26.93 8.98
N ALA A 153 11.55 -25.89 8.49
CA ALA A 153 11.82 -24.50 8.86
C ALA A 153 10.59 -23.90 9.56
N ARG A 154 10.81 -23.30 10.74
CA ARG A 154 9.73 -22.74 11.58
C ARG A 154 9.87 -21.23 11.70
N TRP A 155 9.08 -20.50 10.92
CA TRP A 155 8.99 -19.04 10.95
C TRP A 155 7.88 -18.63 11.94
N THR A 156 8.11 -18.87 13.22
CA THR A 156 7.06 -18.78 14.25
C THR A 156 7.39 -17.80 15.38
N GLU A 157 8.60 -17.24 15.41
CA GLU A 157 9.00 -16.34 16.50
C GLU A 157 8.30 -14.98 16.39
N VAL A 158 7.71 -14.53 17.49
CA VAL A 158 7.08 -13.21 17.63
C VAL A 158 7.94 -12.37 18.60
N PRO A 159 8.35 -11.14 18.24
CA PRO A 159 9.18 -10.33 19.13
C PRO A 159 8.46 -10.00 20.43
N ALA A 160 9.19 -10.04 21.54
CA ALA A 160 8.70 -9.49 22.80
C ALA A 160 8.53 -7.96 22.69
N ALA A 161 7.76 -7.36 23.61
CA ALA A 161 7.58 -5.91 23.64
C ALA A 161 8.94 -5.18 23.71
N GLY A 162 9.19 -4.29 22.75
CA GLY A 162 10.45 -3.54 22.65
C GLY A 162 11.60 -4.27 21.93
N GLN A 163 11.44 -5.54 21.56
CA GLN A 163 12.42 -6.29 20.77
C GLN A 163 12.23 -6.05 19.27
N SER A 164 13.32 -5.99 18.50
CA SER A 164 13.25 -5.93 17.04
C SER A 164 13.09 -7.33 16.44
N ALA A 165 12.24 -7.47 15.42
CA ALA A 165 12.12 -8.72 14.66
C ALA A 165 13.41 -9.13 13.94
N ARG A 166 14.36 -8.19 13.74
CA ARG A 166 15.66 -8.49 13.15
C ARG A 166 16.59 -9.25 14.10
N ASP A 167 16.28 -9.25 15.39
CA ASP A 167 17.06 -9.93 16.42
C ASP A 167 16.61 -11.40 16.56
N LEU A 168 15.52 -11.78 15.89
CA LEU A 168 14.99 -13.14 15.87
C LEU A 168 15.64 -13.95 14.75
N LYS A 169 15.87 -15.24 15.01
CA LYS A 169 16.49 -16.15 14.05
C LYS A 169 15.50 -16.56 12.96
N SER A 170 14.27 -16.81 13.35
CA SER A 170 13.20 -17.31 12.48
C SER A 170 11.90 -16.55 12.77
N PRO A 171 11.87 -15.22 12.52
CA PRO A 171 10.71 -14.39 12.77
C PRO A 171 9.52 -14.85 11.91
N ALA A 172 8.33 -14.81 12.50
CA ALA A 172 7.10 -15.01 11.76
C ALA A 172 6.87 -13.87 10.74
N PRO A 173 6.33 -14.18 9.54
CA PRO A 173 5.86 -13.17 8.61
C PRO A 173 4.94 -12.15 9.29
N ALA A 174 5.18 -10.86 9.08
CA ALA A 174 4.47 -9.80 9.78
C ALA A 174 3.72 -8.88 8.81
N LEU A 175 2.48 -8.57 9.16
CA LEU A 175 1.62 -7.56 8.55
C LEU A 175 1.58 -6.33 9.45
N ARG A 176 1.99 -5.18 8.94
CA ARG A 176 1.83 -3.90 9.65
C ARG A 176 0.43 -3.36 9.43
N ILE A 177 -0.20 -2.87 10.49
CA ILE A 177 -1.43 -2.10 10.41
C ILE A 177 -1.04 -0.63 10.17
N ALA A 178 -1.52 -0.05 9.08
CA ALA A 178 -1.17 1.31 8.69
C ALA A 178 -1.59 2.33 9.76
N ASP A 179 -0.78 3.36 9.95
CA ASP A 179 -1.00 4.43 10.93
C ASP A 179 -2.09 5.40 10.48
N GLY A 180 -3.32 4.96 10.21
CA GLY A 180 -4.48 5.82 9.92
C GLY A 180 -4.33 6.85 8.77
N ARG A 181 -3.19 6.87 8.06
CA ARG A 181 -2.86 7.79 6.97
C ARG A 181 -3.07 7.17 5.60
N MET A 182 -3.48 5.91 5.53
CA MET A 182 -3.85 5.18 4.32
C MET A 182 -4.99 4.22 4.68
N ASN A 183 -6.23 4.52 4.28
CA ASN A 183 -7.41 3.75 4.68
C ASN A 183 -7.82 2.72 3.61
N ALA A 184 -7.44 1.46 3.87
CA ALA A 184 -8.28 0.24 4.02
C ALA A 184 -9.51 -0.07 3.14
N GLN A 185 -10.16 0.88 2.49
CA GLN A 185 -11.51 0.66 1.95
C GLN A 185 -11.56 0.55 0.41
N ALA A 186 -10.39 0.52 -0.23
CA ALA A 186 -10.20 0.72 -1.67
C ALA A 186 -9.91 -0.52 -2.53
N GLN A 187 -9.52 -1.65 -1.95
CA GLN A 187 -8.91 -2.74 -2.74
C GLN A 187 -9.86 -3.88 -3.13
N ALA A 188 -11.17 -3.71 -2.95
CA ALA A 188 -12.15 -4.60 -3.56
C ALA A 188 -12.54 -4.17 -5.00
N THR A 189 -12.16 -2.95 -5.45
CA THR A 189 -12.59 -2.38 -6.75
C THR A 189 -11.48 -1.68 -7.53
N GLY A 190 -10.23 -1.66 -7.04
CA GLY A 190 -9.15 -0.88 -7.66
C GLY A 190 -9.32 0.64 -7.55
N VAL A 191 -10.25 1.09 -6.70
CA VAL A 191 -10.58 2.50 -6.51
C VAL A 191 -9.97 2.97 -5.20
N GLU A 192 -8.95 3.82 -5.24
CA GLU A 192 -8.34 4.41 -4.05
C GLU A 192 -9.35 5.22 -3.22
N ILE A 193 -9.38 5.04 -1.90
CA ILE A 193 -10.30 5.69 -0.97
C ILE A 193 -9.50 6.27 0.20
N TYR A 194 -9.83 7.50 0.57
CA TYR A 194 -9.21 8.29 1.63
C TYR A 194 -10.32 8.76 2.57
N LYS A 195 -10.11 8.75 3.89
CA LYS A 195 -11.11 9.28 4.84
C LYS A 195 -10.50 10.29 5.79
N LEU A 196 -11.31 11.28 6.17
CA LEU A 196 -11.02 12.29 7.18
C LEU A 196 -12.30 12.58 7.97
N GLY A 197 -12.43 11.98 9.15
CA GLY A 197 -13.68 12.00 9.90
C GLY A 197 -14.84 11.43 9.06
N ASP A 198 -15.90 12.22 8.92
CA ASP A 198 -17.09 11.89 8.11
C ASP A 198 -16.91 12.12 6.60
N ILE A 199 -15.75 12.58 6.16
CA ILE A 199 -15.46 12.83 4.75
C ILE A 199 -14.76 11.62 4.15
N THR A 200 -15.29 11.13 3.03
CA THR A 200 -14.67 10.07 2.23
C THR A 200 -14.36 10.60 0.84
N VAL A 201 -13.11 10.52 0.41
CA VAL A 201 -12.65 10.83 -0.95
C VAL A 201 -12.35 9.53 -1.68
N MET A 202 -12.85 9.36 -2.90
CA MET A 202 -12.74 8.13 -3.67
C MET A 202 -12.21 8.41 -5.08
N ALA A 203 -11.48 7.45 -5.63
CA ALA A 203 -10.94 7.43 -6.98
C ALA A 203 -10.24 8.73 -7.41
N PRO A 204 -9.22 9.27 -6.71
CA PRO A 204 -8.51 10.41 -7.26
C PRO A 204 -7.67 9.97 -8.47
N TRP A 205 -7.91 10.62 -9.61
CA TRP A 205 -7.18 10.36 -10.84
C TRP A 205 -7.01 11.62 -11.69
N SER A 206 -6.01 11.62 -12.56
CA SER A 206 -5.72 12.72 -13.49
C SER A 206 -5.44 12.16 -14.88
N ARG A 207 -5.59 12.99 -15.92
CA ARG A 207 -5.16 12.62 -17.28
C ARG A 207 -3.67 12.86 -17.44
N ALA A 208 -2.99 11.96 -18.15
CA ALA A 208 -1.68 12.25 -18.69
C ALA A 208 -1.75 13.53 -19.54
N THR A 209 -0.70 14.34 -19.45
CA THR A 209 -0.63 15.60 -20.17
C THR A 209 0.17 15.45 -21.46
N PRO A 210 -0.25 16.08 -22.57
CA PRO A 210 0.59 16.22 -23.76
C PRO A 210 1.92 16.92 -23.43
N GLY A 211 2.95 16.68 -24.25
CA GLY A 211 4.25 17.33 -24.09
C GLY A 211 4.12 18.85 -24.08
N GLY A 212 4.69 19.50 -23.06
CA GLY A 212 4.69 20.96 -22.92
C GLY A 212 3.48 21.57 -22.23
N ALA A 213 2.46 20.78 -21.86
CA ALA A 213 1.31 21.27 -21.11
C ALA A 213 1.72 21.90 -19.77
N LYS A 214 1.05 22.99 -19.41
CA LYS A 214 1.24 23.71 -18.14
C LYS A 214 0.14 23.48 -17.12
N VAL A 215 -0.90 22.75 -17.51
CA VAL A 215 -2.08 22.47 -16.69
C VAL A 215 -2.50 21.01 -16.83
N ALA A 216 -3.12 20.46 -15.78
CA ALA A 216 -3.77 19.15 -15.80
C ALA A 216 -5.12 19.18 -15.07
N GLY A 217 -6.04 18.33 -15.49
CA GLY A 217 -7.31 18.09 -14.80
C GLY A 217 -7.20 16.91 -13.83
N GLY A 218 -7.74 17.07 -12.63
CA GLY A 218 -7.89 16.03 -11.61
C GLY A 218 -9.35 15.80 -11.24
N TYR A 219 -9.67 14.56 -10.96
CA TYR A 219 -11.03 14.05 -10.79
C TYR A 219 -11.07 13.12 -9.58
N LEU A 220 -12.18 13.13 -8.85
CA LEU A 220 -12.40 12.34 -7.65
C LEU A 220 -13.88 12.40 -7.27
N LYS A 221 -14.29 11.59 -6.30
CA LYS A 221 -15.60 11.70 -5.65
C LYS A 221 -15.42 12.03 -4.18
N VAL A 222 -16.26 12.90 -3.64
CA VAL A 222 -16.28 13.24 -2.20
C VAL A 222 -17.66 12.91 -1.65
N VAL A 223 -17.70 12.17 -0.54
CA VAL A 223 -18.90 11.85 0.23
C VAL A 223 -18.79 12.51 1.59
N ASN A 224 -19.84 13.20 2.02
CA ASN A 224 -19.99 13.69 3.39
C ASN A 224 -21.03 12.81 4.11
N SER A 225 -20.58 11.89 4.97
CA SER A 225 -21.48 11.07 5.79
C SER A 225 -21.88 11.72 7.11
N GLY A 226 -21.47 12.97 7.35
CA GLY A 226 -21.71 13.70 8.58
C GLY A 226 -23.09 14.36 8.57
N SER A 227 -23.46 14.91 9.73
CA SER A 227 -24.74 15.60 9.93
C SER A 227 -24.69 17.10 9.62
N ALA A 228 -23.50 17.66 9.35
CA ALA A 228 -23.30 19.08 9.03
C ALA A 228 -22.67 19.28 7.63
N PRO A 229 -22.96 20.40 6.94
CA PRO A 229 -22.28 20.72 5.68
C PRO A 229 -20.78 20.85 5.88
N GLU A 230 -20.02 20.37 4.90
CA GLU A 230 -18.58 20.53 4.78
C GLU A 230 -18.25 21.33 3.51
N ARG A 231 -17.04 21.85 3.40
CA ARG A 231 -16.57 22.56 2.22
C ARG A 231 -15.13 22.18 1.89
N LEU A 232 -14.88 21.74 0.66
CA LEU A 232 -13.54 21.61 0.11
C LEU A 232 -13.06 23.01 -0.32
N VAL A 233 -12.13 23.60 0.43
CA VAL A 233 -11.73 25.00 0.24
C VAL A 233 -10.49 25.18 -0.62
N SER A 234 -9.54 24.24 -0.58
CA SER A 234 -8.34 24.31 -1.40
C SER A 234 -7.67 22.94 -1.56
N ALA A 235 -6.71 22.86 -2.47
CA ALA A 235 -5.84 21.72 -2.64
C ALA A 235 -4.41 22.19 -2.94
N THR A 236 -3.42 21.33 -2.66
CA THR A 236 -2.01 21.57 -3.02
C THR A 236 -1.39 20.28 -3.51
N ALA A 237 -0.42 20.37 -4.43
CA ALA A 237 0.36 19.22 -4.87
C ALA A 237 1.80 19.64 -5.14
N SER A 238 2.75 18.78 -4.76
CA SER A 238 4.17 19.06 -5.00
C SER A 238 4.54 19.19 -6.48
N ALA A 239 3.74 18.58 -7.37
CA ALA A 239 3.94 18.56 -8.82
C ALA A 239 3.43 19.81 -9.57
N ALA A 240 2.74 20.72 -8.88
CA ALA A 240 2.13 21.93 -9.46
C ALA A 240 2.50 23.16 -8.63
N GLY A 241 2.45 24.36 -9.23
CA GLY A 241 2.62 25.61 -8.50
C GLY A 241 1.42 25.94 -7.62
N ARG A 242 0.21 25.60 -8.10
CA ARG A 242 -1.04 25.72 -7.34
C ARG A 242 -2.09 24.75 -7.85
N MET A 243 -3.11 24.49 -7.03
CA MET A 243 -4.31 23.77 -7.46
C MET A 243 -5.55 24.60 -7.19
N GLU A 244 -6.50 24.54 -8.10
CA GLU A 244 -7.74 25.32 -8.06
C GLU A 244 -8.94 24.39 -8.24
N ILE A 245 -10.09 24.77 -7.67
CA ILE A 245 -11.36 24.08 -7.86
C ILE A 245 -12.15 24.80 -8.95
N HIS A 246 -12.54 24.09 -10.00
CA HIS A 246 -13.23 24.68 -11.14
C HIS A 246 -14.56 23.99 -11.39
N GLU A 247 -15.50 24.74 -11.94
CA GLU A 247 -16.80 24.30 -12.41
C GLU A 247 -16.92 24.56 -13.91
N MET A 248 -17.42 23.58 -14.66
CA MET A 248 -17.84 23.79 -16.04
C MET A 248 -19.37 23.99 -16.07
N SER A 249 -19.81 25.05 -16.74
CA SER A 249 -21.23 25.36 -16.92
C SER A 249 -21.49 25.83 -18.35
N MET A 250 -22.71 25.59 -18.85
CA MET A 250 -23.14 26.08 -20.15
C MET A 250 -23.76 27.45 -19.98
N VAL A 251 -23.12 28.49 -20.50
CA VAL A 251 -23.65 29.86 -20.45
C VAL A 251 -23.84 30.33 -21.87
N SER A 252 -25.09 30.54 -22.28
CA SER A 252 -25.46 31.01 -23.62
C SER A 252 -24.92 30.13 -24.75
N GLY A 253 -24.98 28.80 -24.58
CA GLY A 253 -24.51 27.84 -25.58
C GLY A 253 -22.98 27.66 -25.64
N VAL A 254 -22.23 28.34 -24.76
CA VAL A 254 -20.78 28.22 -24.66
C VAL A 254 -20.41 27.57 -23.33
N MET A 255 -19.55 26.56 -23.39
CA MET A 255 -19.00 25.91 -22.20
C MET A 255 -18.00 26.84 -21.53
N ARG A 256 -18.33 27.31 -20.32
CA ARG A 256 -17.48 28.17 -19.50
C ARG A 256 -16.92 27.41 -18.31
N MET A 257 -15.62 27.55 -18.11
CA MET A 257 -14.92 27.08 -16.92
C MET A 257 -14.73 28.26 -15.96
N ARG A 258 -15.05 28.07 -14.68
CA ARG A 258 -14.96 29.11 -13.65
C ARG A 258 -14.31 28.56 -12.38
N PRO A 259 -13.33 29.27 -11.79
CA PRO A 259 -12.79 28.90 -10.48
C PRO A 259 -13.80 29.16 -9.35
N LEU A 260 -13.80 28.28 -8.35
CA LEU A 260 -14.58 28.36 -7.12
C LEU A 260 -13.67 28.81 -5.98
N ASN A 261 -13.43 30.12 -5.88
CA ASN A 261 -12.53 30.70 -4.87
C ASN A 261 -13.04 30.49 -3.44
N ASP A 262 -14.36 30.41 -3.25
CA ASP A 262 -15.00 30.13 -1.97
C ASP A 262 -15.09 28.63 -1.67
N GLY A 263 -14.46 27.78 -2.47
CA GLY A 263 -14.52 26.33 -2.32
C GLY A 263 -15.82 25.68 -2.81
N LEU A 264 -15.92 24.37 -2.62
CA LEU A 264 -17.03 23.52 -3.03
C LEU A 264 -17.73 22.95 -1.79
N THR A 265 -18.95 23.42 -1.52
CA THR A 265 -19.80 22.94 -0.43
C THR A 265 -20.33 21.54 -0.72
N ILE A 266 -20.28 20.65 0.27
CA ILE A 266 -20.80 19.28 0.26
C ILE A 266 -21.78 19.13 1.43
N LYS A 267 -23.06 18.99 1.12
CA LYS A 267 -24.14 18.88 2.12
C LYS A 267 -24.07 17.55 2.91
N PRO A 268 -24.71 17.47 4.09
CA PRO A 268 -24.87 16.21 4.82
C PRO A 268 -25.45 15.10 3.94
N GLY A 269 -24.85 13.92 3.97
CA GLY A 269 -25.24 12.76 3.16
C GLY A 269 -24.97 12.89 1.65
N GLU A 270 -24.40 14.02 1.19
CA GLU A 270 -24.20 14.28 -0.22
C GLU A 270 -22.93 13.60 -0.75
N THR A 271 -23.00 13.21 -2.01
CA THR A 271 -21.85 12.77 -2.80
C THR A 271 -21.66 13.73 -3.97
N ILE A 272 -20.53 14.42 -4.01
CA ILE A 272 -20.15 15.27 -5.15
C ILE A 272 -19.08 14.57 -5.97
N GLU A 273 -19.29 14.56 -7.29
CA GLU A 273 -18.37 13.97 -8.24
C GLU A 273 -17.65 15.06 -9.04
N LEU A 274 -16.33 15.05 -8.97
CA LEU A 274 -15.46 15.86 -9.78
C LEU A 274 -15.03 15.03 -10.99
N LYS A 275 -15.49 15.41 -12.18
CA LYS A 275 -15.34 14.65 -13.43
C LYS A 275 -15.17 15.56 -14.64
N PRO A 276 -14.69 15.03 -15.79
CA PRO A 276 -14.65 15.79 -17.03
C PRO A 276 -16.01 16.41 -17.36
N GLY A 277 -16.04 17.71 -17.68
CA GLY A 277 -17.28 18.42 -18.02
C GLY A 277 -18.10 18.93 -16.83
N GLY A 278 -17.67 18.71 -15.59
CA GLY A 278 -18.33 19.22 -14.38
C GLY A 278 -17.36 19.92 -13.43
N PHE A 279 -17.50 19.70 -12.13
CA PHE A 279 -16.49 20.11 -11.16
C PHE A 279 -15.17 19.35 -11.40
N HIS A 280 -14.02 19.98 -11.23
CA HIS A 280 -12.72 19.32 -11.37
C HIS A 280 -11.62 20.09 -10.64
N MET A 281 -10.53 19.39 -10.30
CA MET A 281 -9.29 20.01 -9.86
C MET A 281 -8.49 20.47 -11.06
N MET A 282 -8.00 21.70 -11.04
CA MET A 282 -7.03 22.22 -11.99
C MET A 282 -5.67 22.29 -11.32
N PHE A 283 -4.73 21.48 -11.80
CA PHE A 283 -3.31 21.63 -11.48
C PHE A 283 -2.74 22.71 -12.39
N MET A 284 -2.23 23.79 -11.82
CA MET A 284 -1.68 24.93 -12.55
C MET A 284 -0.18 24.99 -12.37
N ASP A 285 0.52 25.52 -13.37
CA ASP A 285 1.97 25.70 -13.34
C ASP A 285 2.70 24.38 -13.07
N LEU A 286 2.38 23.36 -13.89
CA LEU A 286 2.99 22.03 -13.78
C LEU A 286 4.51 22.11 -13.86
N LYS A 287 5.17 21.48 -12.88
CA LYS A 287 6.64 21.41 -12.83
C LYS A 287 7.20 20.40 -13.82
N GLN A 288 6.43 19.36 -14.12
CA GLN A 288 6.72 18.34 -15.12
C GLN A 288 5.42 17.80 -15.73
N PRO A 289 5.44 17.29 -16.97
CA PRO A 289 4.30 16.61 -17.56
C PRO A 289 3.88 15.40 -16.72
N PHE A 290 2.58 15.18 -16.59
CA PHE A 290 2.03 13.96 -16.01
C PHE A 290 2.04 12.84 -17.05
N LYS A 291 2.62 11.70 -16.71
CA LYS A 291 2.69 10.50 -17.55
C LYS A 291 1.77 9.42 -17.02
N GLN A 292 1.20 8.63 -17.91
CA GLN A 292 0.36 7.50 -17.52
C GLN A 292 1.12 6.56 -16.58
N GLY A 293 0.47 6.16 -15.49
CA GLY A 293 1.07 5.36 -14.42
C GLY A 293 1.72 6.19 -13.29
N ASP A 294 1.86 7.51 -13.47
CA ASP A 294 2.36 8.37 -12.40
C ASP A 294 1.40 8.42 -11.20
N ALA A 295 1.96 8.69 -10.03
CA ALA A 295 1.25 8.89 -8.78
C ALA A 295 1.52 10.31 -8.25
N ILE A 296 0.52 11.19 -8.30
CA ILE A 296 0.65 12.59 -7.91
C ILE A 296 0.12 12.78 -6.49
N LYS A 297 1.03 13.02 -5.53
CA LYS A 297 0.66 13.33 -4.14
C LYS A 297 0.07 14.73 -4.04
N ALA A 298 -1.09 14.84 -3.42
CA ALA A 298 -1.79 16.08 -3.16
C ALA A 298 -2.36 16.11 -1.73
N THR A 299 -2.63 17.29 -1.22
CA THR A 299 -3.32 17.51 0.05
C THR A 299 -4.57 18.33 -0.21
N LEU A 300 -5.74 17.79 0.13
CA LEU A 300 -7.02 18.47 0.09
C LEU A 300 -7.27 19.14 1.45
N GLN A 301 -7.78 20.37 1.45
CA GLN A 301 -8.15 21.11 2.65
C GLN A 301 -9.66 21.26 2.71
N PHE A 302 -10.26 20.65 3.72
CA PHE A 302 -11.65 20.85 4.10
C PHE A 302 -11.74 21.93 5.18
N GLU A 303 -12.82 22.71 5.16
CA GLU A 303 -13.03 23.85 6.07
C GLU A 303 -13.07 23.40 7.53
N LYS A 304 -13.81 22.33 7.84
CA LYS A 304 -13.98 21.85 9.22
C LYS A 304 -13.15 20.61 9.51
N ALA A 305 -13.17 19.61 8.63
CA ALA A 305 -12.49 18.33 8.85
C ALA A 305 -10.96 18.45 8.81
N GLY A 306 -10.41 19.46 8.14
CA GLY A 306 -8.97 19.70 8.06
C GLY A 306 -8.32 19.14 6.79
N LYS A 307 -7.05 18.71 6.90
CA LYS A 307 -6.24 18.28 5.75
C LYS A 307 -6.33 16.78 5.51
N LEU A 308 -6.50 16.38 4.25
CA LEU A 308 -6.48 15.00 3.79
C LEU A 308 -5.45 14.83 2.67
N ASP A 309 -4.42 14.03 2.92
CA ASP A 309 -3.46 13.63 1.89
C ASP A 309 -4.07 12.56 0.99
N VAL A 310 -3.94 12.74 -0.33
CA VAL A 310 -4.47 11.85 -1.36
C VAL A 310 -3.43 11.64 -2.47
N VAL A 311 -3.54 10.54 -3.20
CA VAL A 311 -2.76 10.28 -4.41
C VAL A 311 -3.71 10.28 -5.61
N PHE A 312 -3.36 11.05 -6.64
CA PHE A 312 -4.01 10.99 -7.94
C PHE A 312 -3.24 10.04 -8.84
N THR A 313 -3.91 8.97 -9.30
CA THR A 313 -3.36 8.06 -10.32
C THR A 313 -3.49 8.68 -11.71
N VAL A 314 -2.43 8.66 -12.52
CA VAL A 314 -2.46 9.28 -13.85
C VAL A 314 -2.84 8.24 -14.91
N GLY A 315 -4.01 8.42 -15.53
CA GLY A 315 -4.51 7.60 -16.63
C GLY A 315 -4.08 8.11 -18.00
N ALA A 316 -4.55 7.47 -19.07
CA ALA A 316 -4.31 7.92 -20.45
C ALA A 316 -4.83 9.34 -20.71
N VAL A 317 -4.30 10.01 -21.74
CA VAL A 317 -4.64 11.41 -22.11
C VAL A 317 -6.15 11.60 -22.35
N ALA A 318 -6.84 10.58 -22.88
CA ALA A 318 -8.27 10.59 -23.16
C ALA A 318 -9.13 9.85 -22.11
N ALA A 319 -8.58 9.49 -20.95
CA ALA A 319 -9.30 8.68 -19.96
C ALA A 319 -10.59 9.36 -19.47
N SER A 320 -11.65 8.57 -19.27
CA SER A 320 -13.01 8.99 -18.89
C SER A 320 -13.42 8.63 -17.46
N GLY A 321 -12.55 8.00 -16.66
CA GLY A 321 -12.78 7.78 -15.22
C GLY A 321 -13.53 6.50 -14.85
N GLY A 322 -13.50 5.48 -15.70
CA GLY A 322 -13.88 4.09 -15.40
C GLY A 322 -12.84 3.15 -16.02
N GLY A 323 -12.51 2.05 -15.35
CA GLY A 323 -11.64 1.02 -15.92
C GLY A 323 -12.34 0.36 -17.10
N ASP A 324 -11.99 0.76 -18.32
CA ASP A 324 -12.45 0.11 -19.53
C ASP A 324 -11.42 -0.95 -19.96
N ASP A 325 -11.80 -2.20 -19.72
CA ASP A 325 -11.34 -3.37 -20.48
C ASP A 325 -11.55 -3.10 -21.98
N HIS A 326 -10.47 -3.13 -22.74
CA HIS A 326 -10.52 -3.31 -24.19
C HIS A 326 -10.01 -4.70 -24.55
N SER A 327 -10.75 -5.72 -24.13
CA SER A 327 -10.78 -6.99 -24.84
C SER A 327 -11.67 -6.85 -26.07
N GLY A 328 -11.05 -6.80 -27.26
CA GLY A 328 -11.74 -7.19 -28.50
C GLY A 328 -11.51 -6.27 -29.69
N HIS A 329 -10.48 -6.56 -30.48
CA HIS A 329 -10.58 -6.59 -31.94
C HIS A 329 -9.61 -7.66 -32.48
N LYS A 330 -10.16 -8.82 -32.82
CA LYS A 330 -9.54 -9.73 -33.79
C LYS A 330 -9.90 -9.20 -35.18
N HIS A 331 -8.89 -9.07 -36.03
CA HIS A 331 -9.04 -9.17 -37.48
C HIS A 331 -8.44 -10.51 -37.91
#